data_AF-A0A938FR82-F1
#
_entry.id   AF-A0A938FR82-F1
#
_cell.length_a   1.000
_cell.length_b   1.000
_cell.length_c   1.000
_cell.angle_alpha   90.00
_cell.angle_beta   90.00
_cell.angle_gamma   90.00
#
_symmetry.space_group_name_H-M   'P 1'
#
loop_
_entity.id
_entity.type
_entity.pdbx_description
1 polymer ?
#
loop_
_entity_poly.entity_id
_entity_poly.type
_entity_poly.pdbx_seq_one_letter_code
_entity_poly.pdbx_strand_id
1 'polypeptide(L)' 'MSEPKTTDRLTPRPAGGNPARTQITICWPRPLAVEFDQAAERAGLTRSAALHRAAENWLRAQQRRLEPKEQRDE' A
#
# COMPACT_ATOMS: atom_id res chain seq x y z
N MET A 1 -5.31 47.82 -13.01
CA MET A 1 -5.27 46.37 -13.28
C MET A 1 -3.92 45.86 -12.79
N SER A 2 -3.92 45.07 -11.72
CA SER A 2 -2.70 44.57 -11.07
C SER A 2 -2.82 43.06 -10.94
N GLU A 3 -1.90 42.34 -11.57
CA GLU A 3 -1.83 40.87 -11.53
C GLU A 3 -1.44 40.39 -10.12
N PRO A 4 -2.04 39.31 -9.59
CA PRO A 4 -1.58 38.72 -8.34
C PRO A 4 -0.40 37.79 -8.60
N LYS A 5 0.78 38.17 -8.10
CA LYS A 5 1.93 37.27 -7.89
C LYS A 5 1.56 36.23 -6.83
N THR A 6 1.11 35.04 -7.24
CA THR A 6 1.09 33.87 -6.37
C THR A 6 2.51 33.34 -6.25
N THR A 7 3.23 33.85 -5.24
CA THR A 7 4.42 33.16 -4.73
C THR A 7 3.93 31.92 -4.01
N ASP A 8 3.91 30.80 -4.73
CA ASP A 8 3.60 29.47 -4.19
C ASP A 8 4.73 29.07 -3.24
N ARG A 9 4.66 29.57 -2.00
CA ARG A 9 5.52 29.14 -0.92
C ARG A 9 5.08 27.73 -0.57
N LEU A 10 5.84 26.75 -1.03
CA LEU A 10 5.84 25.38 -0.53
C LEU A 10 6.06 25.44 0.99
N THR A 11 4.97 25.38 1.75
CA THR A 11 5.02 25.23 3.20
C THR A 11 5.55 23.83 3.49
N PRO A 12 6.70 23.68 4.18
CA PRO A 12 7.18 22.35 4.58
C PRO A 12 6.14 21.72 5.49
N ARG A 13 5.63 20.55 5.11
CA ARG A 13 4.69 19.77 5.93
C ARG A 13 5.38 19.46 7.27
N PRO A 14 4.75 19.73 8.43
CA PRO A 14 5.33 19.36 9.71
C PRO A 14 5.55 17.85 9.77
N ALA A 15 6.74 17.44 10.18
CA ALA A 15 7.20 16.05 10.33
C ALA A 15 6.49 15.27 11.47
N GLY A 16 5.26 15.64 11.80
CA GLY A 16 4.44 15.04 12.87
C GLY A 16 3.02 14.71 12.44
N GLY A 17 2.73 14.70 11.14
CA GLY A 17 1.43 14.26 10.62
C GLY A 17 1.37 12.74 10.56
N ASN A 18 0.42 12.14 11.28
CA ASN A 18 -0.05 10.76 11.14
C ASN A 18 0.16 10.28 9.68
N PRO A 19 0.93 9.20 9.43
CA PRO A 19 1.16 8.73 8.05
C PRO A 19 -0.18 8.64 7.37
N ALA A 20 -0.34 9.33 6.24
CA ALA A 20 -1.63 9.54 5.59
C ALA A 20 -2.36 8.18 5.49
N ARG A 21 -3.35 7.98 6.37
CA ARG A 21 -4.10 6.74 6.43
C ARG A 21 -5.08 6.76 5.27
N THR A 22 -4.63 6.27 4.12
CA THR A 22 -5.47 6.11 2.95
C THR A 22 -6.40 4.93 3.18
N GLN A 23 -7.71 5.21 3.24
CA GLN A 23 -8.72 4.16 3.27
C GLN A 23 -9.06 3.75 1.84
N ILE A 24 -9.03 2.45 1.58
CA ILE A 24 -9.37 1.87 0.28
C ILE A 24 -10.52 0.90 0.50
N THR A 25 -11.56 1.00 -0.34
CA THR A 25 -12.64 0.02 -0.38
C THR A 25 -12.38 -0.91 -1.55
N ILE A 26 -12.40 -2.22 -1.28
CA ILE A 26 -12.21 -3.24 -2.30
C ILE A 26 -13.46 -4.11 -2.31
N CYS A 27 -14.06 -4.26 -3.50
CA CYS A 27 -15.21 -5.12 -3.71
C CYS A 27 -14.74 -6.45 -4.27
N TRP A 28 -15.13 -7.55 -3.62
CA TRP A 28 -14.84 -8.92 -4.06
C TRP A 28 -16.11 -9.75 -4.17
N PRO A 29 -16.11 -10.81 -5.02
CA PRO A 29 -17.13 -11.84 -4.96
C PRO A 29 -17.20 -12.44 -3.56
N ARG A 30 -18.44 -12.65 -3.06
CA ARG A 30 -18.68 -13.15 -1.71
C ARG A 30 -17.91 -14.45 -1.38
N PRO A 31 -17.81 -15.46 -2.27
CA PRO A 31 -17.04 -16.67 -1.97
C PRO A 31 -15.57 -16.38 -1.66
N LEU A 32 -14.92 -15.54 -2.49
CA LEU A 32 -13.52 -15.15 -2.30
C LEU A 32 -13.33 -14.36 -1.00
N ALA A 33 -14.28 -13.48 -0.68
CA ALA A 33 -14.25 -12.70 0.56
C ALA A 33 -14.30 -13.60 1.81
N VAL A 34 -15.11 -14.66 1.78
CA VAL A 34 -15.23 -15.65 2.86
C VAL A 34 -13.97 -16.49 3.00
N GLU A 35 -13.44 -17.02 1.90
CA GLU A 35 -12.20 -17.80 1.92
C GLU A 35 -11.02 -16.98 2.46
N PHE A 36 -10.95 -15.70 2.05
CA PHE A 36 -9.94 -14.78 2.55
C PHE A 36 -10.07 -14.54 4.07
N ASP A 37 -11.29 -14.35 4.57
CA ASP A 37 -11.53 -14.14 5.99
C ASP A 37 -11.12 -15.36 6.83
N GLN A 38 -11.46 -16.56 6.35
CA GLN A 38 -11.03 -17.80 7.00
C GLN A 38 -9.50 -17.97 6.98
N ALA A 39 -8.84 -17.58 5.89
CA ALA A 39 -7.38 -17.63 5.81
C ALA A 39 -6.74 -16.60 6.76
N ALA A 40 -7.31 -15.40 6.88
CA ALA A 40 -6.86 -14.40 7.83
C ALA A 40 -7.02 -14.87 9.29
N GLU A 41 -8.16 -15.50 9.61
CA GLU A 41 -8.44 -16.07 10.93
C GLU A 41 -7.44 -17.18 11.29
N ARG A 42 -7.19 -18.12 10.37
CA ARG A 42 -6.17 -19.17 10.57
C ARG A 42 -4.77 -18.60 10.78
N ALA A 43 -4.48 -17.43 10.22
CA ALA A 43 -3.20 -16.73 10.41
C ALA A 43 -3.18 -15.84 11.66
N GLY A 44 -4.27 -15.75 12.43
CA GLY A 44 -4.40 -14.87 13.59
C GLY A 44 -4.39 -13.38 13.23
N LEU A 45 -4.81 -13.04 12.01
CA LEU A 45 -4.78 -11.67 11.49
C LEU A 45 -6.19 -11.10 11.32
N THR A 46 -6.31 -9.80 11.53
CA THR A 46 -7.50 -9.07 11.05
C THR A 46 -7.50 -9.06 9.53
N ARG A 47 -8.70 -8.94 8.92
CA ARG A 47 -8.85 -8.82 7.46
C ARG A 47 -7.93 -7.76 6.85
N SER A 48 -7.86 -6.58 7.47
CA SER A 48 -7.01 -5.49 7.01
C SER A 48 -5.53 -5.85 7.07
N ALA A 49 -5.07 -6.46 8.17
CA ALA A 49 -3.67 -6.84 8.32
C ALA A 49 -3.27 -7.94 7.32
N ALA A 50 -4.15 -8.92 7.10
CA ALA A 50 -3.95 -9.95 6.09
C ALA A 50 -3.84 -9.35 4.68
N LEU A 51 -4.69 -8.37 4.36
CA LEU A 51 -4.69 -7.70 3.05
C LEU A 51 -3.40 -6.89 2.83
N HIS A 52 -2.97 -6.12 3.83
CA HIS A 52 -1.70 -5.39 3.76
C HIS A 52 -0.52 -6.34 3.54
N ARG A 53 -0.45 -7.43 4.33
CA ARG A 53 0.62 -8.43 4.20
C ARG A 53 0.63 -9.09 2.83
N ALA A 54 -0.54 -9.42 2.28
CA ALA A 54 -0.66 -10.00 0.95
C ALA A 54 -0.17 -9.02 -0.14
N ALA A 55 -0.55 -7.75 -0.04
CA ALA A 55 -0.11 -6.70 -0.97
C ALA A 55 1.41 -6.48 -0.92
N GLU A 56 2.01 -6.42 0.27
CA GLU A 56 3.47 -6.30 0.44
C GLU A 56 4.22 -7.49 -0.14
N ASN A 57 3.74 -8.72 0.13
CA ASN A 57 4.35 -9.92 -0.42
C ASN A 57 4.29 -9.95 -1.94
N TRP A 58 3.15 -9.55 -2.51
CA TRP A 58 2.98 -9.46 -3.95
C TRP A 58 3.93 -8.40 -4.56
N LEU A 59 4.04 -7.22 -3.95
CA LEU A 59 4.93 -6.16 -4.41
C LEU A 59 6.40 -6.61 -4.39
N ARG A 60 6.84 -7.24 -3.29
CA ARG A 60 8.19 -7.80 -3.18
C ARG A 60 8.44 -8.86 -4.25
N ALA A 61 7.45 -9.69 -4.54
CA ALA A 61 7.55 -10.70 -5.59
C ALA A 61 7.67 -10.06 -6.98
N GLN A 62 6.93 -8.99 -7.28
CA GLN A 62 7.08 -8.27 -8.54
C GLN A 62 8.44 -7.59 -8.67
N GLN A 63 8.94 -6.95 -7.60
CA GLN A 63 10.26 -6.33 -7.60
C GLN A 63 11.36 -7.36 -7.93
N ARG A 64 11.34 -8.54 -7.28
CA ARG A 64 12.29 -9.64 -7.58
C ARG A 64 12.20 -10.21 -9.00
N ARG A 65 11.09 -9.98 -9.72
CA ARG A 65 10.94 -10.38 -11.13
C ARG A 65 11.48 -9.33 -12.10
N LEU A 66 11.61 -8.09 -11.63
CA LEU A 66 12.15 -6.97 -12.40
C LEU A 66 13.66 -6.79 -12.17
N GLU A 67 14.23 -7.38 -11.10
CA GLU A 67 15.68 -7.41 -10.90
C GLU A 67 16.38 -8.15 -12.07
N PRO A 68 17.37 -7.52 -12.72
CA PRO A 68 18.18 -8.16 -13.76
C PRO A 68 18.87 -9.42 -13.23
N LYS A 69 19.02 -10.42 -14.11
CA LYS A 69 19.55 -11.76 -13.82
C LYS A 69 20.97 -11.76 -13.22
N GLU A 70 21.71 -10.66 -13.31
CA GLU A 70 23.12 -10.53 -12.91
C GLU A 70 23.36 -10.47 -11.39
N GLN A 71 22.33 -10.29 -10.56
CA GLN A 71 22.47 -10.25 -9.08
C GLN A 71 21.99 -11.52 -8.37
N ARG A 72 21.76 -12.62 -9.10
CA ARG A 72 21.29 -13.88 -8.50
C ARG A 72 22.40 -14.85 -8.07
N ASP A 73 23.64 -14.56 -8.44
CA ASP A 73 24.79 -15.46 -8.28
C ASP A 73 26.00 -14.80 -7.57
N GLU A 74 25.74 -13.95 -6.55
CA GLU A 74 26.75 -13.57 -5.53
C GLU A 74 26.34 -13.99 -4.13
#